data_AF-A0A482RJL3-F1
#
_entry.id   AF-A0A482RJL3-F1
#
_cell.length_a   1.000
_cell.length_b   1.000
_cell.length_c   1.000
_cell.angle_alpha   90.00
_cell.angle_beta   90.00
_cell.angle_gamma   90.00
#
_symmetry.space_group_name_H-M   'P 1'
#
loop_
_entity.id
_entity.type
_entity.pdbx_description
1 polymer ?
#
loop_
_entity_poly.entity_id
_entity_poly.type
_entity_poly.pdbx_seq_one_letter_code
_entity_poly.pdbx_strand_id
1 'polypeptide(L)'
;MARDAYPCAPTPHPVLQTSSVDSNNDGLPDAWRFVVSMPLRASEVVYSAQMVSFLNVSFSTVARAQFDGMVYASHTAAVPGVSLLVDGNLALSQRYVSGVRLV
;
A
#
# COMPACT_ATOMS: atom_id res chain seq x y z
N MET A 1 -47.99 -8.82 10.55
CA MET A 1 -46.66 -9.47 10.48
C MET A 1 -45.66 -8.41 10.06
N ALA A 2 -45.03 -7.76 11.03
CA ALA A 2 -44.02 -6.73 10.79
C ALA A 2 -42.71 -7.42 10.37
N ARG A 3 -42.13 -6.99 9.25
CA ARG A 3 -40.78 -7.38 8.85
C ARG A 3 -39.82 -6.54 9.68
N ASP A 4 -39.21 -7.15 10.69
CA ASP A 4 -38.15 -6.52 11.46
C ASP A 4 -37.00 -6.16 10.51
N ALA A 5 -36.79 -4.85 10.36
CA ALA A 5 -35.66 -4.29 9.67
C ALA A 5 -34.41 -4.67 10.47
N TYR A 6 -33.52 -5.47 9.87
CA TYR A 6 -32.18 -5.67 10.43
C TYR A 6 -31.53 -4.29 10.62
N PRO A 7 -31.08 -3.93 11.83
CA PRO A 7 -30.31 -2.70 12.00
C PRO A 7 -29.01 -2.90 11.22
N CYS A 8 -28.84 -2.11 10.17
CA CYS A 8 -27.65 -2.06 9.35
C CYS A 8 -26.46 -1.63 10.22
N ALA A 9 -25.75 -2.62 10.79
CA ALA A 9 -24.48 -2.39 11.46
C ALA A 9 -23.51 -1.70 10.47
N PRO A 10 -22.75 -0.69 10.91
CA PRO A 10 -21.85 0.06 10.05
C PRO A 10 -20.91 -0.90 9.32
N THR A 11 -20.75 -0.71 8.02
CA THR A 11 -19.82 -1.49 7.23
C THR A 11 -18.41 -1.24 7.74
N PRO A 12 -17.63 -2.29 8.06
CA PRO A 12 -16.25 -2.09 8.45
C PRO A 12 -15.48 -1.46 7.30
N HIS A 13 -14.75 -0.40 7.59
CA HIS A 13 -13.94 0.32 6.61
C HIS A 13 -12.47 -0.05 6.78
N PRO A 14 -11.72 -0.20 5.68
CA PRO A 14 -10.30 -0.44 5.76
C PRO A 14 -9.58 0.77 6.37
N VAL A 15 -8.62 0.49 7.24
CA VAL A 15 -7.73 1.49 7.83
C VAL A 15 -6.38 1.39 7.13
N LEU A 16 -5.90 2.51 6.59
CA LEU A 16 -4.57 2.63 6.01
C LEU A 16 -3.66 3.36 7.00
N GLN A 17 -2.52 2.75 7.31
CA GLN A 17 -1.42 3.38 8.03
C GLN A 17 -0.20 3.42 7.12
N THR A 18 0.50 4.55 7.15
CA THR A 18 1.71 4.77 6.36
C THR A 18 2.82 5.26 7.26
N SER A 19 4.04 4.74 7.05
CA SER A 19 5.22 5.19 7.77
C SER A 19 6.44 5.11 6.87
N SER A 20 7.30 6.12 6.93
CA SER A 20 8.66 6.01 6.44
C SER A 20 9.53 5.24 7.43
N VAL A 21 10.40 4.39 6.92
CA VAL A 21 11.43 3.71 7.69
C VAL A 21 12.76 4.33 7.30
N ASP A 22 13.46 4.86 8.29
CA ASP A 22 14.84 5.33 8.20
C ASP A 22 15.66 4.38 9.08
N SER A 23 16.40 3.47 8.45
CA SER A 23 17.11 2.37 9.10
C SER A 23 18.54 2.74 9.48
N ASN A 24 19.15 3.67 8.76
CA ASN A 24 20.50 4.16 9.02
C ASN A 24 20.51 5.47 9.86
N ASN A 25 19.33 6.03 10.11
CA ASN A 25 19.07 7.24 10.90
C ASN A 25 19.78 8.49 10.34
N ASP A 26 19.88 8.58 9.01
CA ASP A 26 20.48 9.72 8.31
C ASP A 26 19.50 10.86 8.04
N GLY A 27 18.22 10.67 8.41
CA GLY A 27 17.14 11.63 8.23
C GLY A 27 16.43 11.51 6.88
N LEU A 28 16.80 10.52 6.04
CA LEU A 28 16.16 10.23 4.77
C LEU A 28 15.37 8.92 4.85
N PRO A 29 14.15 8.86 4.29
CA PRO A 29 13.40 7.61 4.20
C PRO A 29 14.11 6.57 3.30
N ASP A 30 14.47 5.42 3.87
CA ASP A 30 14.97 4.25 3.13
C ASP A 30 13.84 3.46 2.47
N ALA A 31 12.73 3.30 3.21
CA ALA A 31 11.59 2.51 2.77
C ALA A 31 10.26 3.13 3.19
N TRP A 32 9.21 2.83 2.42
CA TRP A 32 7.84 3.19 2.76
C TRP A 32 7.07 1.93 3.14
N ARG A 33 6.52 1.94 4.35
CA ARG A 33 5.68 0.85 4.85
C ARG A 33 4.22 1.27 4.80
N PHE A 34 3.42 0.43 4.14
CA PHE A 34 1.97 0.57 4.05
C PHE A 34 1.33 -0.59 4.81
N VAL A 35 0.43 -0.29 5.75
CA VAL A 35 -0.33 -1.29 6.49
C VAL A 35 -1.81 -1.04 6.24
N VAL A 36 -2.46 -1.99 5.57
CA VAL A 36 -3.90 -1.96 5.31
C VAL A 36 -4.57 -2.98 6.22
N SER A 37 -5.46 -2.52 7.08
CA SER A 37 -6.23 -3.36 8.00
C SER A 37 -7.70 -3.33 7.60
N MET A 38 -8.26 -4.47 7.20
CA MET A 38 -9.69 -4.61 6.94
C MET A 38 -10.36 -5.24 8.17
N PRO A 39 -11.27 -4.55 8.87
CA PRO A 39 -12.01 -5.17 9.96
C PRO A 39 -12.97 -6.19 9.36
N LEU A 40 -12.88 -7.43 9.82
CA LEU A 40 -13.77 -8.52 9.39
C LEU A 40 -14.87 -8.72 10.43
N ARG A 41 -16.04 -9.17 9.99
CA ARG A 41 -17.08 -9.63 10.92
C ARG A 41 -16.65 -10.97 11.55
N ALA A 42 -17.18 -11.29 12.73
CA ALA A 42 -16.77 -12.48 13.49
C ALA A 42 -16.92 -13.83 12.75
N SER A 43 -17.78 -13.89 11.73
CA SER A 43 -18.02 -15.08 10.90
C SER A 43 -17.43 -14.97 9.48
N GLU A 44 -16.69 -13.91 9.19
CA GLU A 44 -16.21 -13.61 7.85
C GLU A 44 -14.83 -14.23 7.63
N VAL A 45 -14.68 -14.90 6.49
CA VAL A 45 -13.51 -15.71 6.17
C VAL A 45 -12.89 -15.17 4.88
N VAL A 46 -11.58 -14.93 4.90
CA VAL A 46 -10.86 -14.35 3.76
C VAL A 46 -10.07 -15.44 3.03
N TYR A 47 -10.41 -15.63 1.76
CA TYR A 47 -9.72 -16.57 0.86
C TYR A 47 -8.82 -15.87 -0.17
N SER A 48 -9.11 -14.61 -0.48
CA SER A 48 -8.33 -13.84 -1.45
C SER A 48 -8.20 -12.39 -1.00
N ALA A 49 -7.03 -11.82 -1.25
CA ALA A 49 -6.77 -10.40 -1.06
C ALA A 49 -6.09 -9.85 -2.30
N GLN A 50 -6.52 -8.66 -2.72
CA GLN A 50 -5.92 -7.94 -3.84
C GLN A 50 -5.71 -6.49 -3.43
N MET A 51 -4.59 -5.93 -3.84
CA MET A 51 -4.21 -4.56 -3.55
C MET A 51 -3.66 -3.93 -4.82
N VAL A 52 -4.17 -2.75 -5.13
CA VAL A 52 -3.63 -1.85 -6.15
C VAL A 52 -3.22 -0.58 -5.43
N SER A 53 -1.98 -0.14 -5.63
CA SER A 53 -1.45 1.08 -5.04
C SER A 53 -0.88 1.97 -6.13
N PHE A 54 -1.25 3.25 -6.10
CA PHE A 54 -0.68 4.28 -6.95
C PHE A 54 0.29 5.10 -6.11
N LEU A 55 1.53 5.20 -6.56
CA LEU A 55 2.61 5.87 -5.88
C LEU A 55 2.98 7.12 -6.68
N ASN A 56 2.74 8.30 -6.12
CA ASN A 56 3.35 9.53 -6.62
C ASN A 56 4.55 9.83 -5.73
N VAL A 57 5.75 9.69 -6.28
CA VAL A 57 6.98 9.87 -5.51
C VAL A 57 7.74 11.06 -6.10
N SER A 58 8.09 12.00 -5.24
CA SER A 58 8.88 13.17 -5.59
C SER A 58 10.14 13.22 -4.74
N PHE A 59 11.28 13.36 -5.40
CA PHE A 59 12.56 13.68 -4.79
C PHE A 59 12.77 15.19 -4.95
N SER A 60 13.05 15.88 -3.85
CA SER A 60 13.24 17.34 -3.85
C SER A 60 14.61 17.78 -3.34
N THR A 61 15.34 16.89 -2.65
CA THR A 61 16.54 17.26 -1.89
C THR A 61 17.79 17.39 -2.76
N VAL A 62 18.04 16.46 -3.69
CA VAL A 62 19.30 16.44 -4.50
C VAL A 62 19.02 16.35 -6.00
N ALA A 63 17.99 15.62 -6.41
CA ALA A 63 17.51 15.55 -7.78
C ALA A 63 16.00 15.83 -7.78
N ARG A 64 15.56 16.86 -8.51
CA ARG A 64 14.12 17.09 -8.73
C ARG A 64 13.61 16.06 -9.72
N ALA A 65 13.14 14.95 -9.20
CA ALA A 65 12.59 13.87 -10.00
C ALA A 65 11.21 13.51 -9.43
N GLN A 66 10.23 13.42 -10.31
CA GLN A 66 8.90 12.93 -9.97
C GLN A 66 8.62 11.70 -10.82
N PHE A 67 8.08 10.66 -10.19
CA PHE A 67 7.63 9.49 -10.89
C PHE A 67 6.28 9.01 -10.35
N ASP A 68 5.51 8.45 -11.25
CA ASP A 68 4.27 7.74 -10.96
C ASP A 68 4.51 6.24 -11.12
N GLY A 69 4.17 5.48 -10.09
CA GLY A 69 4.28 4.02 -10.07
C GLY A 69 2.94 3.38 -9.74
N MET A 70 2.73 2.17 -10.24
CA MET A 70 1.61 1.32 -9.83
C MET A 70 2.16 0.00 -9.29
N VAL A 71 1.68 -0.39 -8.12
CA VAL A 71 1.98 -1.68 -7.50
C VAL A 71 0.70 -2.50 -7.47
N TYR A 72 0.77 -3.71 -7.99
CA TYR A 72 -0.31 -4.69 -7.90
C TYR A 72 0.17 -5.89 -7.11
N ALA A 73 -0.58 -6.26 -6.09
CA ALA A 73 -0.36 -7.47 -5.32
C ALA A 73 -1.66 -8.24 -5.19
N SER A 74 -1.62 -9.54 -5.48
CA SER A 74 -2.76 -10.42 -5.30
C SER A 74 -2.33 -11.75 -4.72
N HIS A 75 -3.20 -12.31 -3.89
CA HIS A 75 -2.99 -13.60 -3.28
C HIS A 75 -4.33 -14.29 -3.08
N THR A 76 -4.37 -15.59 -3.41
CA THR A 76 -5.54 -16.46 -3.24
C THR A 76 -5.07 -17.75 -2.58
N ALA A 77 -5.79 -18.19 -1.55
CA ALA A 77 -5.50 -19.41 -0.81
C ALA A 77 -6.73 -20.32 -0.73
N ALA A 78 -6.48 -21.63 -0.71
CA ALA A 78 -7.52 -22.65 -0.50
C ALA A 78 -7.95 -22.78 0.97
N VAL A 79 -7.21 -22.15 1.89
CA VAL A 79 -7.44 -22.16 3.33
C VAL A 79 -7.63 -20.71 3.79
N PRO A 80 -8.51 -20.46 4.78
CA PRO A 80 -8.67 -19.14 5.38
C PRO A 80 -7.34 -18.50 5.78
N GLY A 81 -7.04 -17.33 5.21
CA GLY A 81 -5.87 -16.54 5.58
C GLY A 81 -6.25 -15.45 6.59
N VAL A 82 -5.40 -15.23 7.60
CA VAL A 82 -5.58 -14.16 8.60
C VAL A 82 -4.74 -12.92 8.26
N SER A 83 -3.67 -13.07 7.48
CA SER A 83 -2.81 -11.97 7.04
C SER A 83 -2.14 -12.26 5.69
N LEU A 84 -1.85 -11.20 4.94
CA LEU A 84 -1.03 -11.23 3.73
C LEU A 84 0.12 -10.25 3.92
N LEU A 85 1.36 -10.74 3.84
CA LEU A 85 2.56 -9.91 3.81
C LEU A 85 3.11 -9.90 2.39
N VAL A 86 3.28 -8.71 1.83
CA VAL A 86 3.91 -8.51 0.52
C VAL A 86 5.14 -7.64 0.74
N ASP A 87 6.30 -8.19 0.42
CA ASP A 87 7.57 -7.47 0.41
C ASP A 87 8.06 -7.37 -1.04
N GLY A 88 8.56 -6.21 -1.42
CA GLY A 88 8.92 -5.92 -2.80
C GLY A 88 9.79 -4.68 -2.92
N ASN A 89 10.67 -4.69 -3.92
CA ASN A 89 11.58 -3.59 -4.19
C ASN A 89 11.11 -2.80 -5.41
N LEU A 90 10.96 -1.48 -5.26
CA LEU A 90 10.71 -0.55 -6.36
C LEU A 90 12.03 0.17 -6.71
N ALA A 91 12.73 -0.33 -7.72
CA ALA A 91 13.99 0.24 -8.17
C ALA A 91 13.81 1.16 -9.39
N LEU A 92 14.33 2.38 -9.30
CA LEU A 92 14.49 3.26 -10.47
C LEU A 92 15.82 2.97 -11.15
N SER A 93 15.78 2.62 -12.43
CA SER A 93 16.98 2.45 -13.26
C SER A 93 17.01 3.51 -14.36
N GLN A 94 17.80 4.57 -14.15
CA GLN A 94 18.07 5.56 -15.18
C GLN A 94 19.13 5.01 -16.14
N ARG A 95 18.68 4.43 -17.26
CA ARG A 95 19.58 3.82 -18.28
C ARG A 95 20.23 4.84 -19.22
N TYR A 96 19.67 6.04 -19.32
CA TYR A 96 20.18 7.10 -20.20
C TYR A 96 20.29 8.41 -19.43
N VAL A 97 21.30 9.22 -19.76
CA VAL A 97 21.43 10.58 -19.26
C VAL A 97 20.17 11.36 -19.64
N SER A 98 19.40 11.74 -18.63
CA SER A 98 18.40 12.79 -18.77
C SER A 98 19.21 14.07 -18.95
N GLY A 99 19.00 14.78 -20.05
CA GLY A 99 19.62 16.07 -20.30
C GLY A 99 19.16 17.09 -19.27
N VAL A 100 19.76 17.07 -18.08
CA VAL A 100 19.53 18.07 -17.05
C VAL A 100 20.19 19.36 -17.53
N ARG A 101 19.36 20.27 -18.02
CA ARG A 101 19.75 21.67 -18.21
C ARG A 101 19.64 22.33 -16.83
N LEU A 102 20.78 22.56 -16.19
CA LEU A 102 20.88 23.49 -15.07
C LEU A 102 20.45 24.88 -15.60
N VAL A 103 19.38 25.42 -15.04
CA VAL A 103 19.01 26.83 -15.15
C VAL A 103 19.21 27.45 -13.77
#